data_AF-A0A3N0UKA2-F1
#
_entry.id   AF-A0A3N0UKA2-F1
#
_cell.length_a   1.000
_cell.length_b   1.000
_cell.length_c   1.000
_cell.angle_alpha   90.00
_cell.angle_beta   90.00
_cell.angle_gamma   90.00
#
_symmetry.space_group_name_H-M   'P 1'
#
loop_
_entity.id
_entity.type
_entity.pdbx_description
1 polymer ?
#
loop_
_entity_poly.entity_id
_entity_poly.type
_entity_poly.pdbx_seq_one_letter_code
_entity_poly.pdbx_strand_id
1 'polypeptide(L)'
;MLMKDLDHRLISRLAELNINGFSKADMARAANVSKQAVTGWFRTGTISKASALAVADASGVSVAWLFGKKVDEGSGLKEREMRMLKLFRQLPEPEQDHMIDLFQVRLTKIDEYVESICVKE
;
A
#
# COMPACT_ATOMS: atom_id res chain seq x y z
N MET A 1 -4.38 13.02 -26.07
CA MET A 1 -3.20 12.19 -25.82
C MET A 1 -2.91 11.98 -24.33
N LEU A 2 -3.12 12.98 -23.45
CA LEU A 2 -2.83 12.92 -22.00
C LEU A 2 -3.58 11.87 -21.14
N MET A 3 -4.78 11.41 -21.52
CA MET A 3 -5.56 10.49 -20.66
C MET A 3 -5.00 9.06 -20.63
N LYS A 4 -4.54 8.52 -21.77
CA LYS A 4 -3.99 7.15 -21.84
C LYS A 4 -2.73 6.96 -20.99
N ASP A 5 -1.91 8.00 -20.87
CA ASP A 5 -0.70 7.97 -20.03
C ASP A 5 -1.03 7.94 -18.53
N LEU A 6 -2.13 8.58 -18.12
CA LEU A 6 -2.60 8.56 -16.74
C LEU A 6 -3.13 7.17 -16.35
N ASP A 7 -3.86 6.53 -17.26
CA ASP A 7 -4.41 5.20 -17.06
C ASP A 7 -3.28 4.17 -16.83
N HIS A 8 -2.22 4.21 -17.63
CA HIS A 8 -1.05 3.36 -17.42
C HIS A 8 -0.30 3.64 -16.12
N ARG A 9 -0.23 4.91 -15.69
CA ARG A 9 0.38 5.27 -14.40
C ARG A 9 -0.43 4.75 -13.22
N LEU A 10 -1.76 4.88 -13.25
CA LEU A 10 -2.62 4.36 -12.18
C LEU A 10 -2.46 2.85 -12.04
N ILE A 11 -2.48 2.11 -13.16
CA ILE A 11 -2.31 0.65 -13.16
C ILE A 11 -0.94 0.28 -12.54
N SER A 12 0.12 0.99 -12.93
CA SER A 12 1.47 0.76 -12.38
C SER A 12 1.53 1.01 -10.87
N ARG A 13 0.89 2.08 -10.37
CA ARG A 13 0.86 2.41 -8.94
C ARG A 13 0.00 1.43 -8.13
N LEU A 14 -1.13 0.99 -8.67
CA LEU A 14 -1.92 -0.06 -8.06
C LEU A 14 -1.16 -1.40 -8.02
N ALA A 15 -0.37 -1.72 -9.04
CA ALA A 15 0.49 -2.90 -9.04
C ALA A 15 1.60 -2.81 -7.98
N GLU A 16 2.21 -1.64 -7.82
CA GLU A 16 3.21 -1.37 -6.79
C GLU A 16 2.63 -1.55 -5.38
N LEU A 17 1.44 -1.01 -5.10
CA LEU A 17 0.74 -1.25 -3.82
C LEU A 17 0.50 -2.74 -3.57
N ASN A 18 0.10 -3.49 -4.60
CA ASN A 18 -0.17 -4.92 -4.48
C ASN A 18 1.10 -5.75 -4.22
N ILE A 19 2.26 -5.32 -4.72
CA ILE A 19 3.56 -5.94 -4.41
C ILE A 19 3.99 -5.61 -2.98
N ASN A 20 3.71 -4.39 -2.51
CA ASN A 20 4.04 -3.92 -1.16
C ASN A 20 3.06 -4.41 -0.07
N GLY A 21 2.31 -5.48 -0.33
CA GLY A 21 1.44 -6.13 0.65
C GLY A 21 0.03 -5.56 0.76
N PHE A 22 -0.35 -4.53 -0.02
CA PHE A 22 -1.73 -4.03 -0.07
C PHE A 22 -2.50 -4.72 -1.20
N SER A 23 -3.06 -5.90 -0.92
CA SER A 23 -3.63 -6.79 -1.94
C SER A 23 -4.87 -6.22 -2.62
N LYS A 24 -5.25 -6.78 -3.78
CA LYS A 24 -6.55 -6.46 -4.43
C LYS A 24 -7.76 -6.69 -3.52
N ALA A 25 -7.68 -7.61 -2.56
CA ALA A 25 -8.73 -7.83 -1.58
C ALA A 25 -8.76 -6.68 -0.55
N ASP A 26 -7.60 -6.17 -0.15
CA ASP A 26 -7.49 -4.99 0.73
C ASP A 26 -8.02 -3.74 0.03
N MET A 27 -7.70 -3.56 -1.25
CA MET A 27 -8.25 -2.48 -2.07
C MET A 27 -9.78 -2.53 -2.15
N ALA A 28 -10.35 -3.72 -2.38
CA ALA A 28 -11.80 -3.91 -2.45
C ALA A 28 -12.48 -3.57 -1.12
N ARG A 29 -11.90 -4.05 0.00
CA ARG A 29 -12.37 -3.76 1.35
C ARG A 29 -12.28 -2.27 1.68
N ALA A 30 -11.14 -1.63 1.40
CA ALA A 30 -10.91 -0.22 1.66
C ALA A 30 -11.91 0.68 0.91
N ALA A 31 -12.12 0.41 -0.38
CA ALA A 31 -13.04 1.19 -1.21
C ALA A 31 -14.52 0.78 -1.07
N ASN A 32 -14.83 -0.24 -0.27
CA ASN A 32 -16.17 -0.82 -0.15
C ASN A 32 -16.78 -1.19 -1.51
N VAL A 33 -16.00 -1.89 -2.35
CA VAL A 33 -16.42 -2.34 -3.68
C VAL A 33 -16.18 -3.84 -3.85
N SER A 34 -16.73 -4.41 -4.92
CA SER A 34 -16.48 -5.81 -5.25
C SER A 34 -15.05 -6.03 -5.79
N LYS A 35 -14.52 -7.25 -5.64
CA LYS A 35 -13.22 -7.64 -6.22
C LYS A 35 -13.21 -7.49 -7.74
N GLN A 36 -14.35 -7.66 -8.41
CA GLN A 36 -14.44 -7.45 -9.87
C GLN A 36 -14.20 -5.99 -10.26
N ALA A 37 -14.67 -5.03 -9.46
CA ALA A 37 -14.40 -3.61 -9.70
C ALA A 37 -12.89 -3.34 -9.64
N VAL A 38 -12.19 -3.89 -8.65
CA VAL A 38 -10.73 -3.77 -8.52
C VAL A 38 -10.02 -4.36 -9.73
N THR A 39 -10.37 -5.58 -10.15
CA THR A 39 -9.82 -6.17 -11.38
C THR A 39 -10.07 -5.29 -12.61
N GLY A 40 -11.23 -4.63 -12.66
CA GLY A 40 -11.54 -3.60 -13.65
C GLY A 40 -10.51 -2.48 -13.67
N TRP A 41 -10.16 -1.91 -12.52
CA TRP A 41 -9.19 -0.81 -12.42
C TRP A 41 -7.81 -1.18 -13.00
N PHE A 42 -7.34 -2.40 -12.75
CA PHE A 42 -6.07 -2.89 -13.30
C PHE A 42 -6.10 -3.09 -14.82
N ARG A 43 -7.29 -3.26 -15.41
CA ARG A 43 -7.47 -3.45 -16.85
C ARG A 43 -7.72 -2.14 -17.57
N THR A 44 -8.53 -1.25 -16.98
CA THR A 44 -9.00 -0.02 -17.62
C THR A 44 -8.23 1.22 -17.20
N GLY A 45 -7.51 1.18 -16.08
CA GLY A 45 -6.84 2.35 -15.51
C GLY A 45 -7.80 3.42 -15.00
N THR A 46 -9.06 3.06 -14.74
CA THR A 46 -10.08 3.99 -14.25
C THR A 46 -10.57 3.60 -12.88
N ILE A 47 -10.68 4.58 -11.99
CA ILE A 47 -11.16 4.44 -10.62
C ILE A 47 -12.04 5.64 -10.25
N SER A 48 -13.07 5.43 -9.42
CA SER A 48 -13.89 6.53 -8.93
C SER A 48 -13.09 7.41 -7.96
N LYS A 49 -13.45 8.69 -7.85
CA LYS A 49 -12.81 9.60 -6.88
C LYS A 49 -12.92 9.07 -5.44
N ALA A 50 -14.08 8.55 -5.05
CA ALA A 50 -14.31 8.01 -3.71
C ALA A 50 -13.43 6.78 -3.46
N SER A 51 -13.37 5.84 -4.42
CA SER A 51 -12.51 4.66 -4.31
C SER A 51 -11.03 5.01 -4.29
N ALA A 52 -10.60 6.00 -5.08
CA ALA A 52 -9.21 6.47 -5.09
C ALA A 52 -8.79 7.08 -3.75
N LEU A 53 -9.67 7.89 -3.14
CA LEU A 53 -9.45 8.46 -1.80
C LEU A 53 -9.34 7.36 -0.75
N ALA A 54 -10.26 6.40 -0.76
CA ALA A 54 -10.28 5.31 0.21
C ALA A 54 -9.08 4.38 0.08
N VAL A 55 -8.68 4.03 -1.14
CA VAL A 55 -7.46 3.23 -1.39
C VAL A 55 -6.22 4.00 -0.95
N ALA A 56 -6.10 5.28 -1.29
CA ALA A 56 -4.96 6.11 -0.90
C ALA A 56 -4.81 6.19 0.62
N ASP A 57 -5.91 6.49 1.33
CA ASP A 57 -5.93 6.56 2.79
C ASP A 57 -5.61 5.21 3.45
N ALA A 58 -6.21 4.11 2.96
CA ALA A 58 -5.96 2.78 3.50
C ALA A 58 -4.50 2.33 3.29
N SER A 59 -3.92 2.61 2.12
CA SER A 59 -2.56 2.21 1.74
C SER A 59 -1.45 3.17 2.18
N GLY A 60 -1.78 4.31 2.79
CA GLY A 60 -0.77 5.25 3.28
C GLY A 60 -0.02 5.97 2.13
N VAL A 61 -0.68 6.17 1.00
CA VAL A 61 -0.16 6.96 -0.12
C VAL A 61 -1.05 8.16 -0.40
N SER A 62 -0.50 9.20 -1.01
CA SER A 62 -1.32 10.32 -1.47
C SER A 62 -2.07 9.98 -2.76
N VAL A 63 -3.25 10.58 -2.93
CA VAL A 63 -4.02 10.47 -4.18
C VAL A 63 -3.18 10.97 -5.37
N ALA A 64 -2.37 12.01 -5.18
CA ALA A 64 -1.48 12.51 -6.22
C ALA A 64 -0.45 11.45 -6.68
N TRP A 65 0.15 10.72 -5.73
CA TRP A 65 1.06 9.61 -6.04
C TRP A 65 0.35 8.48 -6.80
N LEU A 66 -0.87 8.13 -6.39
CA LEU A 66 -1.69 7.09 -7.02
C LEU A 66 -1.94 7.36 -8.51
N PHE A 67 -2.10 8.64 -8.89
CA PHE A 67 -2.23 9.07 -10.29
C PHE A 67 -0.89 9.41 -10.97
N GLY A 68 0.24 8.99 -10.39
CA GLY A 68 1.57 9.13 -10.98
C GLY A 68 2.10 10.56 -11.05
N LYS A 69 1.63 11.46 -10.18
CA LYS A 69 2.26 12.77 -9.97
C LYS A 69 3.49 12.61 -9.09
N LYS A 70 4.50 13.46 -9.30
CA LYS A 70 5.62 13.59 -8.35
C LYS A 70 5.06 14.16 -7.04
N VAL A 71 5.37 13.50 -5.94
CA VAL A 71 5.03 13.92 -4.59
C VAL A 71 6.30 13.90 -3.74
N ASP A 72 6.30 14.68 -2.67
CA ASP A 72 7.39 14.63 -1.69
C ASP A 72 7.41 13.28 -0.95
N GLU A 73 8.54 12.98 -0.29
CA GLU A 73 8.76 11.71 0.42
C GLU A 73 7.77 11.46 1.59
N GLY A 74 7.10 12.51 2.08
CA GLY A 74 6.16 12.40 3.21
C GLY A 74 4.69 12.29 2.78
N SER A 75 4.38 12.53 1.51
CA SER A 75 3.03 12.70 1.00
C SER A 75 2.27 11.38 0.93
N GLY A 76 1.52 11.09 1.99
CA GLY A 76 0.65 9.91 2.10
C GLY A 76 0.85 9.14 3.40
N LEU A 77 1.97 9.32 4.08
CA LEU A 77 2.29 8.61 5.31
C LEU A 77 1.32 9.02 6.43
N LYS A 78 0.75 8.02 7.10
CA LYS A 78 -0.07 8.20 8.31
C LYS A 78 0.79 8.73 9.47
N GLU A 79 0.14 9.29 10.48
CA GLU A 79 0.85 9.89 11.62
C GLU A 79 1.85 8.92 12.29
N ARG A 80 1.46 7.65 12.45
CA ARG A 80 2.34 6.63 13.04
C ARG A 80 3.52 6.27 12.15
N GLU A 81 3.30 6.18 10.83
CA GLU A 81 4.34 5.88 9.83
C GLU A 81 5.35 7.03 9.77
N MET A 82 4.86 8.26 9.76
CA MET A 82 5.70 9.46 9.83
C MET A 82 6.52 9.52 11.13
N ARG A 83 5.90 9.18 12.26
CA ARG A 83 6.59 9.11 13.56
C ARG A 83 7.68 8.03 13.55
N MET A 84 7.37 6.85 13.04
CA MET A 84 8.33 5.74 12.90
C MET A 84 9.49 6.14 11.99
N LEU A 85 9.22 6.73 10.82
CA LEU A 85 10.25 7.18 9.88
C LEU A 85 11.18 8.23 10.50
N LYS A 86 10.63 9.17 11.28
CA LYS A 86 11.42 10.17 12.01
C LYS A 86 12.34 9.52 13.05
N LEU A 87 11.89 8.49 13.76
CA LEU A 87 12.72 7.77 14.72
C LEU A 87 13.79 6.94 14.02
N PHE A 88 13.39 6.21 12.98
CA PHE A 88 14.28 5.37 12.19
C PHE A 88 15.46 6.14 11.60
N ARG A 89 15.21 7.34 11.05
CA ARG A 89 16.25 8.23 10.46
C ARG A 89 17.26 8.77 11.48
N GLN A 90 16.97 8.69 12.79
CA GLN A 90 17.90 9.11 13.84
C GLN A 90 18.85 8.00 14.27
N LEU A 91 18.59 6.75 13.85
CA LEU A 91 19.42 5.60 14.21
C LEU A 91 20.65 5.52 13.30
N PRO A 92 21.81 5.07 13.82
CA PRO A 92 22.95 4.65 12.99
C PRO A 92 22.55 3.51 12.03
N GLU A 93 23.25 3.37 10.90
CA GLU A 93 22.94 2.34 9.89
C GLU A 93 22.81 0.91 10.48
N PRO A 94 23.72 0.42 11.36
CA PRO A 94 23.57 -0.92 11.94
C PRO A 94 22.28 -1.11 12.76
N GLU A 95 21.83 -0.04 13.42
CA GLU A 95 20.59 -0.06 14.20
C GLU A 95 19.35 0.03 13.29
N GLN A 96 19.45 0.73 12.16
CA GLN A 96 18.41 0.71 11.13
C GLN A 96 18.20 -0.70 10.59
N ASP A 97 19.28 -1.41 10.25
CA ASP A 97 19.23 -2.80 9.79
C ASP A 97 18.62 -3.72 10.86
N HIS A 98 19.06 -3.58 12.11
CA HIS A 98 18.51 -4.35 13.22
C HIS A 98 17.00 -4.14 13.42
N MET A 99 16.53 -2.90 13.30
CA MET A 99 15.10 -2.59 13.40
C MET A 99 14.31 -3.19 12.24
N ILE A 100 14.86 -3.19 11.02
CA ILE A 100 14.24 -3.87 9.87
C ILE A 100 14.12 -5.37 10.13
N ASP A 101 15.19 -6.03 10.60
CA ASP A 101 15.18 -7.46 10.91
C ASP A 101 14.14 -7.79 11.99
N LEU A 102 14.02 -6.94 13.02
CA LEU A 102 13.03 -7.11 14.08
C LEU A 102 11.60 -7.07 13.53
N PHE A 103 11.30 -6.15 12.60
CA PHE A 103 9.99 -6.10 11.94
C PHE A 103 9.72 -7.37 11.13
N GLN A 104 10.72 -7.87 10.39
CA GLN A 104 10.58 -9.10 9.60
C GLN A 104 10.28 -10.31 10.48
N VAL A 105 11.07 -10.51 11.55
CA VAL A 105 10.84 -11.60 12.52
C VAL A 105 9.45 -11.50 13.13
N ARG A 106 8.96 -10.28 13.40
CA ARG A 106 7.62 -10.11 13.96
C ARG A 106 6.53 -10.49 12.98
N LEU A 107 6.67 -10.13 11.70
CA LEU A 107 5.73 -10.50 10.65
C LEU A 107 5.68 -12.02 10.45
N THR A 108 6.84 -12.68 10.32
CA THR A 108 6.92 -14.14 10.19
C THR A 108 6.19 -14.86 11.33
N LYS A 109 6.40 -14.43 12.58
CA LYS A 109 5.69 -15.01 13.74
C LYS A 109 4.17 -14.82 13.69
N ILE A 110 3.70 -13.73 13.08
CA ILE A 110 2.25 -13.49 12.91
C ILE A 110 1.71 -14.42 11.83
N ASP A 111 2.43 -14.57 10.71
CA ASP A 111 2.04 -15.48 9.63
C ASP A 111 1.97 -16.93 10.11
N GLU A 112 3.02 -17.41 10.80
CA GLU A 112 3.05 -18.74 11.44
C GLU A 112 1.86 -18.96 12.39
N TYR A 113 1.52 -17.94 13.19
CA TYR A 113 0.39 -18.01 14.11
C TYR A 113 -0.94 -18.15 13.36
N VAL A 114 -1.15 -17.36 12.31
CA VAL A 114 -2.36 -17.43 11.46
C VAL A 114 -2.48 -18.79 10.78
N GLU A 115 -1.40 -19.31 10.21
CA GLU A 115 -1.37 -20.64 9.61
C GLU A 115 -1.74 -21.73 10.62
N SER A 116 -1.23 -21.66 11.86
CA SER A 116 -1.53 -22.63 12.91
C SER A 116 -3.00 -22.69 13.31
N ILE A 117 -3.75 -21.60 13.12
CA ILE A 117 -5.19 -21.51 13.39
C ILE A 117 -5.98 -22.04 12.20
N CYS A 118 -5.59 -21.67 10.97
CA CYS A 118 -6.29 -22.09 9.75
C CYS A 118 -6.16 -23.60 9.45
N VAL A 119 -5.12 -24.28 9.95
CA VAL A 119 -4.93 -25.74 9.76
C VAL A 119 -5.74 -26.58 10.77
N LYS A 120 -6.35 -25.95 11.79
CA LYS A 120 -7.13 -26.64 12.84
C LYS A 120 -8.64 -26.69 12.58
N GLU A 121 -9.09 -26.22 11.41
CA GLU A 121 -10.45 -26.41 10.88
C GLU A 121 -10.44 -27.42 9.73
#